data_AF-A0A4Y7U402-F1
#
_entry.id   AF-A0A4Y7U402-F1
#
_cell.length_a   1.000
_cell.length_b   1.000
_cell.length_c   1.000
_cell.angle_alpha   90.00
_cell.angle_beta   90.00
_cell.angle_gamma   90.00
#
_symmetry.space_group_name_H-M   'P 1'
#
loop_
_entity.id
_entity.type
_entity.pdbx_description
1 polymer ?
#
loop_
_entity_poly.entity_id
_entity_poly.type
_entity_poly.pdbx_seq_one_letter_code
_entity_poly.pdbx_strand_id
1 'polypeptide(L)' 'MTLDEKLGQLNLPTSGDITTGQANSSNVAKNIAEGKVGGLFNIKSVQKIREVQKIAVEQSRLKIPLLFG' A
#
# COMPACT_ATOMS: atom_id res chain seq x y z
N MET A 1 -14.49 -4.28 8.30
CA MET A 1 -13.50 -5.14 7.63
C MET A 1 -14.18 -6.43 7.19
N THR A 2 -14.13 -6.75 5.90
CA THR A 2 -14.49 -8.07 5.34
C THR A 2 -13.43 -9.11 5.71
N LEU A 3 -13.66 -10.38 5.40
CA LEU A 3 -12.64 -11.42 5.57
C LEU A 3 -11.39 -11.10 4.76
N ASP A 4 -11.54 -10.72 3.50
CA ASP A 4 -10.41 -10.39 2.61
C ASP A 4 -9.60 -9.19 3.11
N GLU A 5 -10.25 -8.16 3.63
CA GLU A 5 -9.55 -7.01 4.21
C GLU A 5 -8.75 -7.39 5.47
N LYS A 6 -9.27 -8.32 6.29
CA LYS A 6 -8.53 -8.84 7.45
C LYS A 6 -7.32 -9.66 7.01
N LEU A 7 -7.46 -10.50 5.99
CA LEU A 7 -6.35 -11.24 5.40
C LEU A 7 -5.31 -10.29 4.80
N GLY A 8 -5.76 -9.21 4.17
CA GLY A 8 -4.90 -8.16 3.63
C GLY A 8 -4.01 -7.49 4.67
N GLN A 9 -4.50 -7.29 5.90
CA GLN A 9 -3.70 -6.73 7.00
C GLN A 9 -2.52 -7.61 7.41
N LEU A 10 -2.57 -8.92 7.10
CA LEU A 10 -1.50 -9.86 7.38
C LEU A 10 -0.47 -9.95 6.25
N ASN A 11 -0.69 -9.21 5.15
CA ASN A 11 0.16 -9.23 3.98
C ASN A 11 1.22 -8.11 4.02
N LEU A 12 2.49 -8.50 3.91
CA LEU A 12 3.66 -7.60 3.90
C LEU A 12 4.52 -7.85 2.63
N PRO A 13 4.09 -7.36 1.45
CA PRO A 13 4.87 -7.50 0.24
C PRO A 13 6.13 -6.62 0.26
N THR A 14 7.17 -7.08 -0.43
CA THR A 14 8.30 -6.22 -0.77
C THR A 14 7.85 -5.21 -1.82
N SER A 15 8.29 -3.97 -1.69
CA SER A 15 7.76 -2.90 -2.54
C SER A 15 8.09 -3.06 -4.02
N GLY A 16 9.06 -3.90 -4.41
CA GLY A 16 9.54 -3.95 -5.79
C GLY A 16 9.94 -2.56 -6.31
N ASP A 17 10.27 -2.45 -7.60
CA ASP A 17 10.50 -1.15 -8.25
C ASP A 17 9.18 -0.37 -8.38
N ILE A 18 8.69 0.22 -7.27
CA ILE A 18 7.72 1.31 -7.36
C ILE A 18 8.46 2.49 -7.97
N THR A 19 8.33 2.62 -9.29
CA THR A 19 8.74 3.79 -10.03
C THR A 19 7.80 4.95 -9.68
N THR A 20 8.37 5.99 -9.08
CA THR A 20 7.66 7.24 -8.75
C THR A 20 7.01 7.85 -9.99
N GLY A 21 5.76 8.31 -9.86
CA GLY A 21 4.96 8.80 -10.99
C GLY A 21 4.13 7.72 -11.69
N GLN A 22 4.46 6.43 -11.50
CA GLN A 22 3.67 5.27 -11.95
C GLN A 22 3.09 4.47 -10.78
N ALA A 23 3.08 5.04 -9.57
CA ALA A 23 2.51 4.38 -8.40
C ALA A 23 1.08 3.88 -8.70
N ASN A 24 0.25 4.71 -9.34
CA ASN A 24 -1.12 4.37 -9.75
C ASN A 24 -1.25 3.23 -10.78
N SER A 25 -0.19 2.92 -11.55
CA SER A 25 -0.18 1.83 -12.53
C SER A 25 0.53 0.57 -12.03
N SER A 26 1.05 0.60 -10.79
CA SER A 26 1.68 -0.57 -10.18
C SER A 26 0.63 -1.52 -9.60
N ASN A 27 0.85 -2.84 -9.73
CA ASN A 27 0.00 -3.86 -9.10
C ASN A 27 -0.11 -3.67 -7.58
N VAL A 28 0.91 -3.08 -6.96
CA VAL A 28 0.94 -2.79 -5.52
C VAL A 28 -0.08 -1.72 -5.14
N ALA A 29 -0.18 -0.61 -5.89
CA ALA A 29 -1.17 0.43 -5.60
C ALA A 29 -2.62 -0.07 -5.68
N LYS A 30 -2.92 -0.90 -6.67
CA LYS A 30 -4.24 -1.54 -6.79
C LYS A 30 -4.54 -2.40 -5.56
N ASN A 31 -3.59 -3.22 -5.13
CA ASN A 31 -3.76 -4.06 -3.95
C ASN A 31 -3.94 -3.24 -2.66
N ILE A 32 -3.27 -2.09 -2.54
CA ILE A 32 -3.47 -1.17 -1.40
C ILE A 32 -4.88 -0.57 -1.41
N ALA A 33 -5.34 -0.06 -2.56
CA ALA A 33 -6.69 0.50 -2.68
C ALA A 33 -7.78 -0.55 -2.38
N GLU A 34 -7.54 -1.81 -2.72
CA GLU A 34 -8.42 -2.95 -2.40
C GLU A 34 -8.29 -3.47 -0.95
N GLY A 35 -7.43 -2.89 -0.11
CA GLY A 35 -7.26 -3.30 1.29
C GLY A 35 -6.51 -4.62 1.50
N LYS A 36 -5.72 -5.05 0.51
CA LYS A 36 -4.98 -6.33 0.50
C LYS A 36 -3.55 -6.26 1.03
N VAL A 37 -3.17 -5.15 1.66
CA VAL A 37 -1.80 -4.86 2.12
C VAL A 37 -1.86 -4.22 3.50
N GLY A 38 -1.12 -4.76 4.47
CA GLY A 38 -0.98 -4.19 5.82
C GLY A 38 0.29 -3.36 6.01
N GLY A 39 1.31 -3.63 5.19
CA GLY A 39 2.54 -2.85 5.18
C GLY A 39 3.38 -3.10 3.94
N LEU A 40 4.48 -2.36 3.80
CA LEU A 40 5.48 -2.52 2.75
C LEU A 40 6.88 -2.50 3.33
N PHE A 41 7.78 -3.25 2.70
CA PHE A 41 9.20 -3.31 3.05
C PHE A 41 10.09 -2.88 1.88
N ASN A 42 11.25 -2.27 2.17
CA ASN A 42 12.27 -1.81 1.21
C ASN A 42 11.95 -0.53 0.41
N ILE A 43 11.15 0.41 0.96
CA ILE A 43 10.98 1.76 0.39
C ILE A 43 11.91 2.76 1.10
N LYS A 44 12.78 3.44 0.33
CA LYS A 44 13.85 4.28 0.91
C LYS A 44 13.60 5.80 0.94
N SER A 45 12.59 6.35 0.26
CA SER A 45 12.37 7.80 0.22
C SER A 45 11.04 8.24 0.82
N VAL A 46 11.07 9.34 1.59
CA VAL A 46 9.88 9.92 2.23
C VAL A 46 8.82 10.33 1.20
N GLN A 47 9.24 10.80 0.03
CA GLN A 47 8.34 11.15 -1.05
C GLN A 47 7.60 9.90 -1.56
N LYS A 48 8.28 8.77 -1.74
CA LYS A 48 7.65 7.49 -2.13
C LYS A 48 6.69 6.99 -1.06
N ILE A 49 7.13 6.98 0.20
CA ILE A 49 6.31 6.56 1.34
C ILE A 49 5.02 7.39 1.41
N ARG A 50 5.13 8.72 1.26
CA ARG A 50 3.99 9.63 1.30
C ARG A 50 2.98 9.35 0.19
N GLU A 51 3.45 9.21 -1.05
CA GLU A 51 2.56 8.92 -2.18
C GLU A 51 1.83 7.58 -2.01
N VAL A 52 2.52 6.55 -1.51
CA VAL A 52 1.92 5.24 -1.26
C VAL A 52 0.93 5.28 -0.08
N GLN A 53 1.29 5.98 1.01
CA GLN A 53 0.41 6.14 2.16
C GLN A 53 -0.85 6.93 1.80
N LYS A 54 -0.74 7.89 0.87
CA LYS A 54 -1.88 8.64 0.33
C LYS A 54 -2.92 7.71 -0.32
N ILE A 55 -2.48 6.68 -1.05
CA ILE A 55 -3.38 5.68 -1.65
C ILE A 55 -4.14 4.93 -0.55
N ALA A 56 -3.44 4.46 0.48
CA ALA A 56 -4.08 3.74 1.58
C ALA A 56 -5.13 4.61 2.29
N VAL A 57 -4.82 5.87 2.59
CA VAL A 57 -5.70 6.77 3.36
C VAL A 57 -6.82 7.39 2.53
N GLU A 58 -6.59 7.67 1.25
CA GLU A 58 -7.55 8.38 0.40
C GLU A 58 -8.37 7.47 -0.51
N GLN A 59 -7.83 6.32 -0.94
CA GLN A 59 -8.44 5.47 -1.96
C GLN A 59 -8.95 4.12 -1.42
N SER A 60 -8.50 3.66 -0.26
CA SER A 60 -9.05 2.43 0.34
C SER A 60 -10.36 2.68 1.10
N ARG A 61 -11.23 1.68 1.13
CA ARG A 61 -12.57 1.77 1.76
C ARG A 61 -12.52 2.13 3.25
N LEU A 62 -11.55 1.59 3.98
CA LEU A 62 -11.42 1.76 5.44
C LEU A 62 -10.30 2.71 5.85
N LYS A 63 -9.51 3.21 4.90
CA LYS A 63 -8.44 4.19 5.15
C LYS A 63 -7.40 3.72 6.18
N ILE A 64 -7.17 2.41 6.25
CA ILE A 64 -6.21 1.83 7.19
C ILE A 64 -4.79 2.19 6.71
N PRO A 65 -3.96 2.84 7.54
CA PRO A 65 -2.61 3.22 7.15
C PRO A 65 -1.69 1.99 7.06
N LEU A 66 -0.67 2.08 6.22
CA LEU A 66 0.35 1.06 6.05
C LEU A 66 1.52 1.25 7.01
N LEU A 67 2.13 0.14 7.43
CA LEU A 67 3.47 0.09 8.01
C LEU A 67 4.54 0.17 6.90
N PHE A 68 5.66 0.84 7.18
CA PHE A 68 6.82 0.90 6.27
C PHE A 68 8.07 0.45 7.01
N GLY A 69 8.72 -0.61 6.52
CA GLY A 69 9.93 -1.21 7.09
C GLY A 69 11.11 -1.22 6.14
#